data_AF-A0A6M3JU22-F1
#
_entry.id   AF-A0A6M3JU22-F1
#
_cell.length_a   1.000
_cell.length_b   1.000
_cell.length_c   1.000
_cell.angle_alpha   90.00
_cell.angle_beta   90.00
_cell.angle_gamma   90.00
#
_symmetry.space_group_name_H-M   'P 1'
#
loop_
_entity.id
_entity.type
_entity.pdbx_description
1 polymer ?
#
loop_
_entity_poly.entity_id
_entity_poly.type
_entity_poly.pdbx_seq_one_letter_code
_entity_poly.pdbx_strand_id
1 'polypeptide(L)'
;MSDAADTTNAGQEAGTAGQEAGAKDTKEPYLGSWETKEAAAEGLKNLQTKLSEQGNETGALRKQLEHGQLLMQEMQQRLQTAETAQKSKPTHGDDTANEQDQIAKQISALDPVDEGYSAKLMSLINKSNAIAAKKTQEAVLAAATETFRKELDERDIKSTHQAFLKANPEFSTPEMQMRINEYISRDSTGMSDPLVAYREIQRDDAATEAKRLTEQNAELQKLLSLKKGTDGTGTVIKSGQGDQSKTKKPIVKGAERNKGMSEILNKMRNAQP
;
A
#
# COMPACT_ATOMS: atom_id res chain seq x y z
N MET A 1 48.35 23.30 -46.84
CA MET A 1 48.73 22.65 -45.59
C MET A 1 47.69 21.57 -45.33
N SER A 2 47.88 20.45 -46.04
CA SER A 2 48.24 19.12 -45.49
C SER A 2 47.00 18.44 -44.92
N ASP A 3 46.25 17.69 -45.74
CA ASP A 3 46.40 16.24 -46.02
C ASP A 3 45.91 15.38 -44.83
N ALA A 4 45.21 14.26 -44.96
CA ALA A 4 44.48 13.54 -46.02
C ALA A 4 43.94 12.24 -45.35
N ALA A 5 43.00 11.57 -46.03
CA ALA A 5 42.66 10.13 -45.93
C ALA A 5 41.97 9.64 -44.64
N ASP A 6 40.78 9.03 -44.63
CA ASP A 6 40.13 8.03 -45.49
C ASP A 6 40.97 6.77 -45.74
N THR A 7 40.69 5.68 -45.02
CA THR A 7 40.64 4.33 -45.63
C THR A 7 40.04 3.25 -44.71
N THR A 8 39.07 2.58 -45.31
CA THR A 8 38.52 1.23 -45.13
C THR A 8 39.53 0.08 -45.26
N ASN A 9 39.31 -1.03 -44.54
CA ASN A 9 39.33 -2.46 -45.01
C ASN A 9 39.37 -3.40 -43.79
N ALA A 10 38.44 -4.33 -43.58
CA ALA A 10 38.20 -5.60 -44.30
C ALA A 10 39.40 -6.58 -44.24
N GLY A 11 39.18 -7.75 -43.64
CA GLY A 11 40.18 -8.83 -43.62
C GLY A 11 39.85 -9.97 -42.66
N GLN A 12 38.91 -10.83 -43.06
CA GLN A 12 38.96 -12.30 -42.92
C GLN A 12 40.41 -12.83 -43.09
N GLU A 13 40.92 -13.90 -42.50
CA GLU A 13 40.40 -15.26 -42.33
C GLU A 13 41.51 -16.11 -41.67
N ALA A 14 41.18 -17.09 -40.82
CA ALA A 14 41.87 -18.39 -40.75
C ALA A 14 41.11 -19.30 -39.79
N GLY A 15 40.36 -20.25 -40.34
CA GLY A 15 39.62 -21.24 -39.58
C GLY A 15 40.51 -22.31 -38.95
N THR A 16 39.93 -23.04 -38.01
CA THR A 16 40.15 -24.48 -37.89
C THR A 16 38.86 -25.12 -37.44
N ALA A 17 38.24 -25.87 -38.35
CA ALA A 17 37.19 -26.83 -38.04
C ALA A 17 37.81 -27.93 -37.17
N GLY A 18 37.14 -28.28 -36.08
CA GLY A 18 37.58 -29.29 -35.13
C GLY A 18 36.46 -29.65 -34.18
N GLN A 19 35.59 -30.53 -34.67
CA GLN A 19 34.56 -31.26 -33.95
C GLN A 19 35.11 -31.88 -32.66
N GLU A 20 34.51 -31.61 -31.51
CA GLU A 20 34.35 -32.63 -30.45
C GLU A 20 33.23 -32.23 -29.48
N ALA A 21 32.15 -33.01 -29.55
CA ALA A 21 31.18 -33.12 -28.49
C ALA A 21 31.84 -33.85 -27.32
N GLY A 22 31.89 -33.25 -26.13
CA GLY A 22 32.42 -33.95 -24.96
C GLY A 22 32.33 -33.15 -23.67
N ALA A 23 31.70 -33.76 -22.66
CA ALA A 23 31.69 -33.40 -21.25
C ALA A 23 30.99 -32.08 -20.84
N LYS A 24 29.72 -32.20 -20.45
CA LYS A 24 29.18 -31.37 -19.37
C LYS A 24 30.01 -31.68 -18.12
N ASP A 25 30.95 -30.82 -17.79
CA ASP A 25 31.55 -30.76 -16.46
C ASP A 25 30.44 -30.31 -15.49
N THR A 26 29.68 -31.26 -14.97
CA THR A 26 28.85 -31.05 -13.79
C THR A 26 29.79 -30.93 -12.59
N LYS A 27 30.40 -29.74 -12.44
CA LYS A 27 31.01 -29.35 -11.17
C LYS A 27 29.88 -29.23 -10.17
N GLU A 28 29.79 -30.20 -9.27
CA GLU A 28 28.86 -30.12 -8.15
C GLU A 28 29.12 -28.80 -7.40
N PRO A 29 28.06 -28.01 -7.13
CA PRO A 29 28.24 -26.74 -6.48
C PRO A 29 28.85 -26.94 -5.10
N TYR A 30 29.88 -26.17 -4.78
CA TYR A 30 30.61 -26.23 -3.52
C TYR A 30 29.69 -25.99 -2.32
N LEU A 31 28.71 -25.07 -2.45
CA LEU A 31 27.65 -24.86 -1.47
C LEU A 31 26.42 -24.21 -2.13
N GLY A 32 25.33 -24.95 -2.29
CA GLY A 32 24.09 -24.41 -2.87
C GLY A 32 24.23 -24.06 -4.35
N SER A 33 24.16 -22.78 -4.70
CA SER A 33 24.30 -22.28 -6.07
C SER A 33 25.71 -21.74 -6.40
N TRP A 34 26.67 -21.89 -5.50
CA TRP A 34 28.03 -21.35 -5.67
C TRP A 34 28.99 -22.42 -6.18
N GLU A 35 29.70 -22.12 -7.28
CA GLU A 35 30.59 -23.05 -7.96
C GLU A 35 31.95 -23.23 -7.26
N THR A 36 32.40 -22.26 -6.48
CA THR A 36 33.71 -22.30 -5.78
C THR A 36 33.63 -21.76 -4.35
N LYS A 37 34.61 -22.13 -3.53
CA LYS A 37 34.74 -21.68 -2.14
C LYS A 37 34.98 -20.17 -2.05
N GLU A 38 35.78 -19.63 -2.96
CA GLU A 38 36.07 -18.20 -3.08
C GLU A 38 34.79 -17.42 -3.43
N ALA A 39 33.98 -17.92 -4.38
CA ALA A 39 32.72 -17.29 -4.75
C ALA A 39 31.70 -17.31 -3.61
N ALA A 40 31.65 -18.39 -2.82
CA ALA A 40 30.79 -18.47 -1.64
C ALA A 40 31.23 -17.49 -0.53
N ALA A 41 32.54 -17.34 -0.30
CA ALA A 41 33.08 -16.40 0.69
C ALA A 41 32.86 -14.93 0.29
N GLU A 42 33.00 -14.61 -0.99
CA GLU A 42 32.73 -13.28 -1.53
C GLU A 42 31.23 -12.96 -1.52
N GLY A 43 30.38 -13.93 -1.86
CA GLY A 43 28.92 -13.83 -1.74
C GLY A 43 28.47 -13.58 -0.30
N LEU A 44 29.07 -14.26 0.68
CA LEU A 44 28.79 -14.07 2.11
C LEU A 44 29.21 -12.67 2.59
N LYS A 45 30.39 -12.20 2.16
CA LYS A 45 30.88 -10.85 2.48
C LYS A 45 29.95 -9.78 1.90
N ASN A 46 29.51 -9.94 0.66
CA ASN A 46 28.55 -9.03 0.02
C ASN A 46 27.18 -9.04 0.71
N LEU A 47 26.70 -10.20 1.15
CA LEU A 47 25.48 -10.31 1.95
C LEU A 47 25.60 -9.59 3.29
N GLN A 48 26.73 -9.75 3.98
CA GLN A 48 26.98 -9.10 5.26
C GLN A 48 27.06 -7.57 5.15
N THR A 49 27.69 -7.06 4.07
CA THR A 49 27.70 -5.62 3.77
C THR A 49 26.28 -5.11 3.52
N LYS A 50 25.51 -5.78 2.66
CA LYS A 50 24.11 -5.40 2.39
C LYS A 50 23.23 -5.44 3.64
N LEU A 51 23.43 -6.43 4.53
CA LEU A 51 22.70 -6.50 5.80
C LEU A 51 23.05 -5.32 6.72
N SER A 52 24.32 -4.91 6.72
CA SER A 52 24.79 -3.77 7.52
C SER A 52 24.26 -2.45 6.97
N GLU A 53 24.21 -2.29 5.65
CA GLU A 53 23.59 -1.16 4.95
C GLU A 53 22.09 -1.09 5.29
N GLN A 54 21.35 -2.20 5.18
CA GLN A 54 19.94 -2.27 5.58
C GLN A 54 19.72 -1.96 7.07
N GLY A 55 20.62 -2.41 7.95
CA GLY A 55 20.59 -2.08 9.38
C GLY A 55 20.77 -0.58 9.65
N ASN A 56 21.66 0.08 8.91
CA ASN A 56 21.88 1.53 9.02
C ASN A 56 20.71 2.33 8.45
N GLU A 57 20.16 1.92 7.31
CA GLU A 57 18.98 2.54 6.71
C GLU A 57 17.75 2.41 7.61
N THR A 58 17.50 1.23 8.19
CA THR A 58 16.40 1.02 9.14
C THR A 58 16.58 1.84 10.43
N GLY A 59 17.83 1.99 10.90
CA GLY A 59 18.14 2.90 12.01
C GLY A 59 17.89 4.37 11.67
N ALA A 60 18.24 4.81 10.46
CA ALA A 60 17.96 6.16 9.99
C ALA A 60 16.45 6.42 9.84
N LEU A 61 15.70 5.46 9.29
CA LEU A 61 14.24 5.53 9.17
C LEU A 61 13.57 5.58 10.55
N ARG A 62 14.08 4.83 11.54
CA ARG A 62 13.55 4.89 12.92
C ARG A 62 13.77 6.27 13.54
N LYS A 63 14.95 6.87 13.35
CA LYS A 63 15.24 8.24 13.82
C LYS A 63 14.36 9.29 13.13
N GLN A 64 14.11 9.13 11.82
CA GLN A 64 13.18 10.00 11.09
C GLN A 64 11.74 9.84 11.59
N LEU A 65 11.31 8.61 11.90
CA LEU A 65 9.99 8.34 12.46
C LEU A 65 9.83 8.93 13.86
N GLU A 66 10.84 8.78 14.73
CA GLU A 66 10.87 9.39 16.07
C GLU A 66 10.82 10.92 15.97
N HIS A 67 11.57 11.52 15.04
CA HIS A 67 11.53 12.96 14.81
C HIS A 67 10.17 13.42 14.28
N GLY A 68 9.55 12.66 13.37
CA GLY A 68 8.21 12.92 12.87
C GLY A 68 7.13 12.80 13.94
N GLN A 69 7.24 11.83 14.85
CA GLN A 69 6.34 11.72 16.00
C GLN A 69 6.50 12.88 16.97
N LEU A 70 7.72 13.33 17.22
CA LEU A 70 7.99 14.48 18.10
C LEU A 70 7.44 15.78 17.50
N LEU A 71 7.57 15.96 16.18
CA LEU A 71 6.98 17.10 15.46
C LEU A 71 5.45 17.05 15.48
N MET A 72 4.85 15.87 15.32
CA MET A 72 3.40 15.69 15.41
C MET A 72 2.89 15.97 16.82
N GLN A 73 3.62 15.58 17.85
CA GLN A 73 3.30 15.87 19.24
C GLN A 73 3.43 17.36 19.55
N GLU A 74 4.45 18.05 19.04
CA GLU A 74 4.58 19.51 19.16
C GLU A 74 3.45 20.23 18.43
N MET A 75 3.10 19.78 17.22
CA MET A 75 1.96 20.32 16.46
C MET A 75 0.64 20.10 17.19
N GLN A 76 0.43 18.92 17.78
CA GLN A 76 -0.76 18.61 18.57
C GLN A 76 -0.82 19.45 19.85
N GLN A 77 0.30 19.69 20.51
CA GLN A 77 0.39 20.62 21.63
C GLN A 77 0.03 22.04 21.20
N ARG A 78 0.57 22.52 20.07
CA ARG A 78 0.23 23.84 19.52
C ARG A 78 -1.24 23.96 19.15
N LEU A 79 -1.81 22.92 18.55
CA LEU A 79 -3.24 22.85 18.22
C LEU A 79 -4.11 22.83 19.49
N GLN A 80 -3.75 22.07 20.52
CA GLN A 80 -4.47 22.07 21.80
C GLN A 80 -4.35 23.42 22.53
N THR A 81 -3.20 24.10 22.47
CA THR A 81 -3.06 25.47 22.98
C THR A 81 -3.86 26.48 22.16
N ALA A 82 -4.01 26.27 20.85
CA ALA A 82 -4.85 27.10 19.98
C ALA A 82 -6.36 26.83 20.19
N GLU A 83 -6.74 25.58 20.47
CA GLU A 83 -8.11 25.14 20.71
C GLU A 83 -8.61 25.56 22.11
N THR A 84 -7.72 25.57 23.11
CA THR A 84 -8.00 26.18 24.42
C THR A 84 -8.04 27.72 24.34
N ALA A 85 -7.30 28.34 23.43
CA ALA A 85 -7.44 29.77 23.11
C ALA A 85 -8.71 30.10 22.27
N GLN A 86 -9.31 29.10 21.58
CA GLN A 86 -10.55 29.27 20.82
C GLN A 86 -11.83 29.07 21.65
N LYS A 87 -11.75 28.54 22.88
CA LYS A 87 -12.89 28.54 23.83
C LYS A 87 -13.04 29.84 24.62
N SER A 88 -12.04 30.72 24.60
CA SER A 88 -12.31 32.14 24.78
C SER A 88 -12.81 32.69 23.45
N LYS A 89 -14.11 33.02 23.43
CA LYS A 89 -14.77 34.04 22.61
C LYS A 89 -13.74 35.01 21.98
N PRO A 90 -13.86 35.47 20.72
CA PRO A 90 -13.03 36.57 20.24
C PRO A 90 -13.32 37.80 21.12
N THR A 91 -12.49 38.00 22.14
CA THR A 91 -12.74 38.95 23.24
C THR A 91 -12.10 40.30 22.91
N HIS A 92 -12.12 40.72 21.63
CA HIS A 92 -11.56 42.01 21.21
C HIS A 92 -12.55 42.85 20.37
N GLY A 93 -13.69 42.29 19.97
CA GLY A 93 -14.77 43.08 19.37
C GLY A 93 -15.60 43.88 20.38
N ASP A 94 -15.61 43.46 21.64
CA ASP A 94 -16.38 44.11 22.72
C ASP A 94 -15.71 45.40 23.18
N ASP A 95 -14.38 45.44 23.25
CA ASP A 95 -13.64 46.60 23.77
C ASP A 95 -13.73 47.83 22.86
N THR A 96 -13.61 47.65 21.53
CA THR A 96 -13.71 48.78 20.58
C THR A 96 -15.13 49.32 20.46
N ALA A 97 -16.15 48.46 20.61
CA ALA A 97 -17.55 48.88 20.65
C ALA A 97 -17.86 49.66 21.93
N ASN A 98 -17.39 49.19 23.08
CA ASN A 98 -17.53 49.88 24.36
C ASN A 98 -16.80 51.24 24.36
N GLU A 99 -15.63 51.35 23.74
CA GLU A 99 -14.89 52.61 23.59
C GLU A 99 -15.63 53.60 22.68
N GLN A 100 -16.22 53.14 21.57
CA GLN A 100 -17.06 54.00 20.70
C GLN A 100 -18.27 54.55 21.44
N ASP A 101 -18.96 53.71 22.22
CA ASP A 101 -20.13 54.12 23.01
C ASP A 101 -19.75 55.10 24.13
N GLN A 102 -18.58 54.94 24.74
CA GLN A 102 -18.07 55.88 25.73
C GLN A 102 -17.72 57.24 25.10
N ILE A 103 -17.10 57.26 23.93
CA ILE A 103 -16.80 58.50 23.21
C ILE A 103 -18.08 59.20 22.76
N ALA A 104 -19.08 58.45 22.27
CA ALA A 104 -20.38 58.99 21.91
C ALA A 104 -21.06 59.66 23.12
N LYS A 105 -21.04 59.01 24.29
CA LYS A 105 -21.54 59.59 25.55
C LYS A 105 -20.78 60.84 25.96
N GLN A 106 -19.44 60.85 25.83
CA GLN A 106 -18.61 62.02 26.13
C GLN A 106 -18.90 63.19 25.18
N ILE A 107 -19.17 62.91 23.89
CA ILE A 107 -19.58 63.93 22.92
C ILE A 107 -20.95 64.52 23.30
N SER A 108 -21.93 63.67 23.67
CA SER A 108 -23.25 64.15 24.09
C SER A 108 -23.26 64.90 25.42
N ALA A 109 -22.27 64.65 26.28
CA ALA A 109 -22.11 65.33 27.57
C ALA A 109 -21.27 66.62 27.50
N LEU A 110 -20.68 66.94 26.34
CA LEU A 110 -19.94 68.19 26.16
C LEU A 110 -20.91 69.38 26.15
N ASP A 111 -20.62 70.38 27.00
CA ASP A 111 -21.37 71.63 27.05
C ASP A 111 -20.88 72.57 25.92
N PRO A 112 -21.76 72.99 24.99
CA PRO A 112 -21.39 73.89 23.89
C PRO A 112 -20.93 75.29 24.34
N VAL A 113 -21.16 75.67 25.60
CA VAL A 113 -20.76 76.97 26.16
C VAL A 113 -19.42 76.90 26.92
N ASP A 114 -18.84 75.70 27.07
CA ASP A 114 -17.58 75.47 27.81
C ASP A 114 -16.35 76.01 27.04
N GLU A 115 -15.38 76.55 27.80
CA GLU A 115 -14.12 77.01 27.23
C GLU A 115 -13.33 75.81 26.68
N GLY A 116 -13.06 75.85 25.38
CA GLY A 116 -12.38 74.76 24.67
C GLY A 116 -13.29 73.63 24.21
N TYR A 117 -14.62 73.80 24.18
CA TYR A 117 -15.57 72.85 23.59
C TYR A 117 -15.13 72.35 22.21
N SER A 118 -14.74 73.26 21.31
CA SER A 118 -14.24 72.96 19.97
C SER A 118 -13.03 72.00 19.99
N ALA A 119 -12.05 72.27 20.87
CA ALA A 119 -10.85 71.45 20.98
C ALA A 119 -11.15 70.06 21.57
N LYS A 120 -12.03 69.99 22.58
CA LYS A 120 -12.47 68.73 23.19
C LYS A 120 -13.28 67.88 22.21
N LEU A 121 -14.21 68.50 21.46
CA LEU A 121 -15.01 67.84 20.44
C LEU A 121 -14.14 67.28 19.32
N MET A 122 -13.21 68.08 18.78
CA MET A 122 -12.27 67.62 17.75
C MET A 122 -11.39 66.47 18.24
N SER A 123 -10.94 66.50 19.50
CA SER A 123 -10.17 65.40 20.09
C SER A 123 -10.99 64.10 20.17
N LEU A 124 -12.25 64.18 20.62
CA LEU A 124 -13.15 63.03 20.70
C LEU A 124 -13.53 62.47 19.32
N ILE A 125 -13.77 63.34 18.34
CA ILE A 125 -14.01 62.93 16.95
C ILE A 125 -12.79 62.21 16.37
N ASN A 126 -11.58 62.74 16.59
CA ASN A 126 -10.35 62.08 16.13
C ASN A 126 -10.15 60.71 16.78
N LYS A 127 -10.45 60.57 18.07
CA LYS A 127 -10.43 59.27 18.77
C LYS A 127 -11.46 58.29 18.19
N SER A 128 -12.68 58.75 17.93
CA SER A 128 -13.73 57.93 17.30
C SER A 128 -13.30 57.43 15.92
N ASN A 129 -12.74 58.31 15.09
CA ASN A 129 -12.23 57.95 13.76
C ASN A 129 -11.06 56.95 13.83
N ALA A 130 -10.16 57.11 14.81
CA ALA A 130 -9.06 56.16 15.02
C ALA A 130 -9.56 54.77 15.42
N ILE A 131 -10.57 54.68 16.30
CA ILE A 131 -11.17 53.40 16.69
C ILE A 131 -11.91 52.75 15.52
N ALA A 132 -12.65 53.54 14.73
CA ALA A 132 -13.32 53.04 13.54
C ALA A 132 -12.32 52.47 12.52
N ALA A 133 -11.19 53.17 12.29
CA ALA A 133 -10.12 52.69 11.42
C ALA A 133 -9.45 51.41 11.96
N LYS A 134 -9.24 51.32 13.27
CA LYS A 134 -8.71 50.10 13.91
C LYS A 134 -9.67 48.92 13.72
N LYS A 135 -10.97 49.13 13.91
CA LYS A 135 -12.01 48.11 13.72
C LYS A 135 -12.06 47.61 12.28
N THR A 136 -11.97 48.49 11.28
CA THR A 136 -11.94 48.07 9.88
C THR A 136 -10.66 47.32 9.54
N GLN A 137 -9.51 47.77 10.04
CA GLN A 137 -8.24 47.08 9.88
C GLN A 137 -8.28 45.66 10.48
N GLU A 138 -8.78 45.52 11.71
CA GLU A 138 -8.92 44.22 12.39
C GLU A 138 -9.89 43.30 11.65
N ALA A 139 -11.02 43.81 11.18
CA ALA A 139 -11.97 43.03 10.38
C ALA A 139 -11.34 42.55 9.07
N VAL A 140 -10.56 43.40 8.39
CA VAL A 140 -9.83 43.03 7.16
C VAL A 140 -8.77 41.98 7.46
N LEU A 141 -8.01 42.12 8.55
CA LEU A 141 -6.99 41.14 8.94
C LEU A 141 -7.62 39.79 9.33
N ALA A 142 -8.73 39.81 10.05
CA ALA A 142 -9.47 38.59 10.41
C ALA A 142 -10.00 37.88 9.17
N ALA A 143 -10.65 38.63 8.25
CA ALA A 143 -11.13 38.08 6.98
C ALA A 143 -9.98 37.53 6.12
N ALA A 144 -8.87 38.25 6.02
CA ALA A 144 -7.68 37.79 5.29
C ALA A 144 -7.10 36.51 5.90
N THR A 145 -7.06 36.42 7.24
CA THR A 145 -6.59 35.21 7.95
C THR A 145 -7.52 34.03 7.70
N GLU A 146 -8.83 34.24 7.69
CA GLU A 146 -9.81 33.19 7.39
C GLU A 146 -9.69 32.71 5.94
N THR A 147 -9.57 33.63 4.98
CA THR A 147 -9.34 33.30 3.57
C THR A 147 -8.04 32.51 3.39
N PHE A 148 -6.96 32.95 4.03
CA PHE A 148 -5.67 32.25 3.95
C PHE A 148 -5.74 30.84 4.53
N ARG A 149 -6.45 30.66 5.66
CA ARG A 149 -6.67 29.32 6.23
C ARG A 149 -7.47 28.44 5.27
N LYS A 150 -8.58 28.94 4.72
CA LYS A 150 -9.38 28.20 3.73
C LYS A 150 -8.56 27.82 2.50
N GLU A 151 -7.75 28.73 1.97
CA GLU A 151 -6.90 28.45 0.82
C GLU A 151 -5.84 27.38 1.13
N LEU A 152 -5.23 27.42 2.33
CA LEU A 152 -4.30 26.37 2.76
C LEU A 152 -5.00 25.03 2.92
N ASP A 153 -6.14 24.98 3.59
CA ASP A 153 -6.91 23.76 3.79
C ASP A 153 -7.36 23.17 2.44
N GLU A 154 -7.86 24.01 1.52
CA GLU A 154 -8.22 23.58 0.16
C GLU A 154 -7.02 23.06 -0.63
N ARG A 155 -5.86 23.72 -0.52
CA ARG A 155 -4.64 23.29 -1.20
C ARG A 155 -4.21 21.93 -0.69
N ASP A 156 -4.26 21.72 0.62
CA ASP A 156 -3.85 20.47 1.25
C ASP A 156 -4.85 19.34 0.92
N ILE A 157 -6.16 19.61 0.91
CA ILE A 157 -7.20 18.68 0.43
C ILE A 157 -6.97 18.32 -1.05
N LYS A 158 -6.70 19.30 -1.92
CA LYS A 158 -6.43 19.06 -3.35
C LYS A 158 -5.16 18.21 -3.53
N SER A 159 -4.10 18.51 -2.77
CA SER A 159 -2.84 17.77 -2.82
C SER A 159 -3.02 16.32 -2.39
N THR A 160 -3.71 16.09 -1.27
CA THR A 160 -4.01 14.74 -0.77
C THR A 160 -4.90 13.95 -1.74
N HIS A 161 -5.93 14.58 -2.31
CA HIS A 161 -6.78 13.95 -3.32
C HIS A 161 -5.98 13.59 -4.58
N GLN A 162 -5.12 14.48 -5.07
CA GLN A 162 -4.24 14.18 -6.21
C GLN A 162 -3.26 13.04 -5.90
N ALA A 163 -2.67 13.03 -4.71
CA ALA A 163 -1.80 11.93 -4.28
C ALA A 163 -2.55 10.60 -4.22
N PHE A 164 -3.79 10.62 -3.73
CA PHE A 164 -4.66 9.44 -3.70
C PHE A 164 -4.97 8.93 -5.11
N LEU A 165 -5.43 9.79 -6.02
CA LEU A 165 -5.72 9.41 -7.41
C LEU A 165 -4.49 8.89 -8.16
N LYS A 166 -3.31 9.45 -7.87
CA LYS A 166 -2.05 8.98 -8.45
C LYS A 166 -1.68 7.59 -7.94
N ALA A 167 -1.90 7.32 -6.66
CA ALA A 167 -1.65 6.01 -6.05
C ALA A 167 -2.70 4.95 -6.44
N ASN A 168 -3.91 5.40 -6.81
CA ASN A 168 -5.07 4.54 -7.07
C ASN A 168 -5.72 4.93 -8.42
N PRO A 169 -5.05 4.66 -9.55
CA PRO A 169 -5.55 5.05 -10.86
C PRO A 169 -6.88 4.38 -11.20
N GLU A 170 -7.11 3.15 -10.71
CA GLU A 170 -8.39 2.46 -10.93
C GLU A 170 -9.58 3.14 -10.24
N PHE A 171 -9.38 3.99 -9.22
CA PHE A 171 -10.47 4.72 -8.58
C PHE A 171 -11.28 5.54 -9.59
N SER A 172 -10.63 6.19 -10.54
CA SER A 172 -11.27 7.05 -11.54
C SER A 172 -11.83 6.29 -12.75
N THR A 173 -11.71 4.96 -12.79
CA THR A 173 -12.21 4.19 -13.93
C THR A 173 -13.75 4.16 -13.91
N PRO A 174 -14.42 4.20 -15.07
CA PRO A 174 -15.88 4.14 -15.14
C PRO A 174 -16.44 2.90 -14.44
N GLU A 175 -15.76 1.76 -14.57
CA GLU A 175 -16.15 0.50 -13.96
C GLU A 175 -16.12 0.56 -12.42
N MET A 176 -15.03 1.04 -11.83
CA MET A 176 -14.94 1.20 -10.38
C MET A 176 -15.91 2.26 -9.86
N GLN A 177 -16.10 3.36 -10.58
CA GLN A 177 -17.09 4.39 -10.22
C GLN A 177 -18.52 3.84 -10.20
N MET A 178 -18.89 2.96 -11.15
CA MET A 178 -20.19 2.27 -11.09
C MET A 178 -20.30 1.38 -9.86
N ARG A 179 -19.26 0.60 -9.55
CA ARG A 179 -19.25 -0.29 -8.36
C ARG A 179 -19.31 0.50 -7.06
N ILE A 180 -18.59 1.62 -6.97
CA ILE A 180 -18.63 2.56 -5.84
C ILE A 180 -20.06 3.11 -5.67
N ASN A 181 -20.67 3.61 -6.74
CA ASN A 181 -22.03 4.14 -6.69
C ASN A 181 -23.06 3.06 -6.31
N GLU A 182 -22.89 1.85 -6.83
CA GLU A 182 -23.72 0.71 -6.45
C GLU A 182 -23.56 0.38 -4.96
N TYR A 183 -22.33 0.37 -4.44
CA TYR A 183 -22.06 0.13 -3.02
C TYR A 183 -22.73 1.19 -2.14
N ILE A 184 -22.55 2.47 -2.47
CA ILE A 184 -23.19 3.58 -1.75
C ILE A 184 -24.71 3.48 -1.83
N SER A 185 -25.28 3.12 -3.00
CA SER A 185 -26.73 2.99 -3.16
C SER A 185 -27.34 1.84 -2.34
N ARG A 186 -26.54 0.82 -2.02
CA ARG A 186 -26.93 -0.32 -1.18
C ARG A 186 -26.75 -0.02 0.30
N ASP A 187 -25.93 0.96 0.65
CA ASP A 187 -25.75 1.41 2.03
C ASP A 187 -26.97 2.20 2.51
N SER A 188 -27.78 1.57 3.35
CA SER A 188 -28.97 2.19 3.95
C SER A 188 -28.64 3.18 5.07
N THR A 189 -27.39 3.20 5.55
CA THR A 189 -26.98 4.10 6.63
C THR A 189 -26.62 5.50 6.11
N GLY A 190 -26.37 5.63 4.81
CA GLY A 190 -25.95 6.89 4.18
C GLY A 190 -24.60 7.41 4.67
N MET A 191 -23.79 6.54 5.28
CA MET A 191 -22.48 6.90 5.86
C MET A 191 -21.31 6.54 4.93
N SER A 192 -21.56 5.77 3.87
CA SER A 192 -20.52 5.38 2.92
C SER A 192 -20.17 6.52 1.97
N ASP A 193 -18.93 7.02 2.09
CA ASP A 193 -18.28 7.91 1.12
C ASP A 193 -17.67 7.07 -0.03
N PRO A 194 -17.62 7.58 -1.28
CA PRO A 194 -16.87 7.00 -2.38
C PRO A 194 -15.49 6.41 -2.05
N LEU A 195 -14.70 7.06 -1.20
CA LEU A 195 -13.38 6.57 -0.80
C LEU A 195 -13.47 5.34 0.10
N VAL A 196 -14.44 5.32 1.01
CA VAL A 196 -14.69 4.18 1.89
C VAL A 196 -15.19 3.00 1.06
N ALA A 197 -16.19 3.24 0.22
CA ALA A 197 -16.74 2.25 -0.70
C ALA A 197 -15.65 1.62 -1.58
N TYR A 198 -14.76 2.43 -2.15
CA TYR A 198 -13.64 1.93 -2.95
C TYR A 198 -12.70 0.99 -2.19
N ARG A 199 -12.33 1.35 -0.95
CA ARG A 199 -11.46 0.51 -0.12
C ARG A 199 -12.14 -0.80 0.27
N GLU A 200 -13.44 -0.77 0.52
CA GLU A 200 -14.21 -1.98 0.82
C GLU A 200 -14.32 -2.89 -0.39
N ILE A 201 -14.57 -2.33 -1.58
CA ILE A 201 -14.56 -3.08 -2.82
C ILE A 201 -13.19 -3.74 -3.06
N GLN A 202 -12.09 -3.00 -2.90
CA GLN A 202 -10.74 -3.57 -3.05
C GLN A 202 -10.48 -4.70 -2.05
N ARG A 203 -10.91 -4.54 -0.79
CA ARG A 203 -10.79 -5.58 0.24
C ARG A 203 -11.55 -6.84 -0.16
N ASP A 204 -12.77 -6.68 -0.65
CA ASP A 204 -13.64 -7.80 -1.02
C ASP A 204 -13.14 -8.52 -2.28
N ASP A 205 -12.59 -7.77 -3.25
CA ASP A 205 -11.93 -8.32 -4.43
C ASP A 205 -10.68 -9.13 -4.04
N ALA A 206 -9.81 -8.55 -3.20
CA ALA A 206 -8.62 -9.24 -2.70
C ALA A 206 -8.97 -10.51 -1.91
N ALA A 207 -10.03 -10.48 -1.10
CA ALA A 207 -10.50 -11.66 -0.38
C ALA A 207 -11.03 -12.75 -1.33
N THR A 208 -11.69 -12.36 -2.42
CA THR A 208 -12.21 -13.28 -3.44
C THR A 208 -11.08 -13.91 -4.23
N GLU A 209 -10.08 -13.13 -4.64
CA GLU A 209 -8.89 -13.64 -5.33
C GLU A 209 -8.05 -14.56 -4.43
N ALA A 210 -7.89 -14.21 -3.15
CA ALA A 210 -7.19 -15.06 -2.19
C ALA A 210 -7.88 -16.43 -2.09
N LYS A 211 -9.21 -16.47 -1.98
CA LYS A 211 -9.98 -17.73 -1.97
C LYS A 211 -9.75 -18.52 -3.26
N ARG A 212 -9.88 -17.88 -4.42
CA ARG A 212 -9.64 -18.51 -5.74
C ARG A 212 -8.23 -19.11 -5.82
N LEU A 213 -7.20 -18.39 -5.37
CA LEU A 213 -5.82 -18.88 -5.36
C LEU A 213 -5.63 -20.04 -4.38
N THR A 214 -6.28 -20.01 -3.22
CA THR A 214 -6.22 -21.13 -2.26
C THR A 214 -6.86 -22.41 -2.82
N GLU A 215 -7.98 -22.28 -3.52
CA GLU A 215 -8.65 -23.40 -4.20
C GLU A 215 -7.78 -23.96 -5.33
N GLN A 216 -7.21 -23.09 -6.18
CA GLN A 216 -6.30 -23.52 -7.25
C GLN A 216 -5.04 -24.22 -6.70
N ASN A 217 -4.47 -23.71 -5.62
CA ASN A 217 -3.32 -24.35 -4.97
C ASN A 217 -3.70 -25.72 -4.38
N ALA A 218 -4.89 -25.86 -3.79
CA ALA A 218 -5.38 -27.14 -3.28
C ALA A 218 -5.60 -28.15 -4.42
N GLU A 219 -6.16 -27.71 -5.55
CA GLU A 219 -6.32 -28.55 -6.75
C GLU A 219 -4.97 -28.99 -7.33
N LEU A 220 -4.01 -28.07 -7.44
CA LEU A 220 -2.65 -28.38 -7.89
C LEU A 220 -1.94 -29.36 -6.95
N GLN A 221 -2.10 -29.21 -5.63
CA GLN A 221 -1.57 -30.18 -4.66
C GLN A 221 -2.22 -31.56 -4.81
N LYS A 222 -3.52 -31.61 -5.07
CA LYS A 222 -4.23 -32.87 -5.34
C LYS A 222 -3.71 -33.54 -6.62
N LEU A 223 -3.53 -32.77 -7.70
CA LEU A 223 -2.96 -33.27 -8.96
C LEU A 223 -1.52 -33.75 -8.79
N LEU A 224 -0.69 -33.02 -8.04
CA LEU A 224 0.68 -33.46 -7.72
C LEU A 224 0.70 -34.75 -6.90
N SER A 225 -0.23 -34.89 -5.96
CA SER A 225 -0.35 -36.10 -5.14
C SER A 225 -0.80 -37.31 -5.97
N LEU A 226 -1.76 -37.11 -6.88
CA LEU A 226 -2.17 -38.11 -7.86
C LEU A 226 -1.03 -38.50 -8.79
N LYS A 227 -0.28 -37.52 -9.32
CA LYS A 227 0.86 -37.75 -10.21
C LYS A 227 1.98 -38.52 -9.50
N LYS A 228 2.34 -38.14 -8.27
CA LYS A 228 3.28 -38.92 -7.43
C LYS A 228 2.78 -40.34 -7.17
N GLY A 229 1.48 -40.52 -7.00
CA GLY A 229 0.85 -41.84 -6.89
C GLY A 229 0.96 -42.68 -8.16
N THR A 230 0.74 -42.09 -9.35
CA THR A 230 0.93 -42.79 -10.63
C THR A 230 2.40 -43.07 -10.94
N ASP A 231 3.31 -42.14 -10.67
CA ASP A 231 4.74 -42.33 -10.91
C ASP A 231 5.33 -43.36 -9.91
N GLY A 232 4.83 -43.40 -8.67
CA GLY A 232 5.18 -44.41 -7.66
C GLY A 232 4.63 -45.81 -7.95
N THR A 233 3.49 -45.91 -8.64
CA THR A 233 2.91 -47.21 -9.05
C THR A 233 3.42 -47.72 -10.40
N GLY A 234 4.11 -46.87 -11.18
CA GLY A 234 4.78 -47.22 -12.43
C GLY A 234 6.21 -47.75 -12.29
N THR A 235 6.81 -47.70 -11.09
CA THR A 235 8.12 -48.28 -10.85
C THR A 235 7.99 -49.80 -10.72
N VAL A 236 7.92 -50.48 -11.87
CA VAL A 236 8.14 -51.93 -11.95
C VAL A 236 9.56 -52.18 -11.45
N ILE A 237 9.69 -52.72 -10.24
CA ILE A 237 10.96 -53.24 -9.71
C ILE A 237 11.43 -54.34 -10.67
N LYS A 238 12.28 -53.97 -11.63
CA LYS A 238 13.15 -54.88 -12.37
C LYS A 238 14.54 -54.75 -11.78
N SER A 239 14.80 -55.49 -10.71
CA SER A 239 16.08 -56.19 -10.48
C SER A 239 16.16 -56.75 -9.07
N GLY A 240 16.41 -58.06 -9.00
CA GLY A 240 17.31 -58.66 -8.02
C GLY A 240 16.91 -58.69 -6.54
N GLN A 241 16.39 -59.86 -6.14
CA GLN A 241 16.94 -60.64 -5.01
C GLN A 241 16.61 -60.21 -3.56
N GLY A 242 15.88 -61.08 -2.85
CA GLY A 242 15.81 -61.10 -1.39
C GLY A 242 14.44 -61.48 -0.84
N ASP A 243 14.29 -62.75 -0.45
CA ASP A 243 13.16 -63.31 0.29
C ASP A 243 12.67 -62.41 1.43
N GLN A 244 11.34 -62.22 1.55
CA GLN A 244 10.58 -62.43 2.80
C GLN A 244 9.07 -62.54 2.50
N SER A 245 8.48 -63.56 3.09
CA SER A 245 7.07 -63.97 3.00
C SER A 245 6.08 -62.87 3.39
N LYS A 246 5.18 -62.49 2.46
CA LYS A 246 3.81 -62.05 2.78
C LYS A 246 2.85 -62.63 1.74
N THR A 247 1.89 -63.40 2.24
CA THR A 247 0.84 -64.14 1.52
C THR A 247 0.00 -63.21 0.63
N LYS A 248 0.36 -63.13 -0.65
CA LYS A 248 -0.53 -62.63 -1.69
C LYS A 248 -1.60 -63.68 -1.94
N LYS A 249 -2.87 -63.36 -1.68
CA LYS A 249 -4.00 -64.14 -2.23
C LYS A 249 -3.83 -64.16 -3.75
N PRO A 250 -3.88 -65.33 -4.41
CA PRO A 250 -3.72 -65.38 -5.86
C PRO A 250 -4.87 -64.60 -6.52
N ILE A 251 -4.52 -63.56 -7.26
CA ILE A 251 -5.46 -62.90 -8.16
C ILE A 251 -5.66 -63.86 -9.32
N VAL A 252 -6.72 -64.65 -9.22
CA VAL A 252 -7.17 -65.57 -10.25
C VAL A 252 -7.57 -64.73 -11.47
N LYS A 253 -6.79 -64.84 -12.57
CA LYS A 253 -7.11 -64.15 -13.83
C LYS A 253 -8.43 -64.70 -14.40
N GLY A 254 -9.16 -63.87 -15.15
CA GLY A 254 -10.57 -64.07 -15.50
C GLY A 254 -10.96 -65.48 -16.00
N ALA A 255 -10.09 -66.18 -16.74
CA ALA A 255 -10.37 -67.53 -17.22
C ALA A 255 -10.51 -68.58 -16.09
N GLU A 256 -9.65 -68.52 -15.08
CA GLU A 256 -9.66 -69.46 -13.94
C GLU A 256 -10.79 -69.11 -12.95
N ARG A 257 -11.13 -67.81 -12.81
CA ARG A 257 -12.27 -67.36 -12.00
C ARG A 257 -13.58 -67.85 -12.60
N ASN A 258 -13.72 -67.78 -13.92
CA ASN A 258 -14.90 -68.28 -14.63
C ASN A 258 -15.02 -69.80 -14.50
N LYS A 259 -13.91 -70.54 -14.56
CA LYS A 259 -13.91 -71.99 -14.36
C LYS A 259 -14.36 -72.36 -12.94
N GLY A 260 -13.79 -71.74 -11.91
CA GLY A 260 -14.20 -71.98 -10.52
C GLY A 260 -15.65 -71.59 -10.24
N MET A 261 -16.14 -70.49 -10.84
CA MET A 261 -17.54 -70.06 -10.69
C MET A 261 -18.52 -71.00 -11.42
N SER A 262 -18.11 -71.56 -12.57
CA SER A 262 -18.90 -72.57 -13.31
C SER A 262 -19.01 -73.91 -12.57
N GLU A 263 -17.94 -74.33 -11.88
CA GLU A 263 -17.96 -75.55 -11.06
C GLU A 263 -18.86 -75.40 -9.83
N ILE A 264 -18.89 -74.21 -9.22
CA ILE A 264 -19.78 -73.89 -8.10
C ILE A 264 -21.24 -73.86 -8.57
N LEU A 265 -21.53 -73.25 -9.73
CA LEU A 265 -22.88 -73.24 -10.31
C LEU A 265 -23.36 -74.66 -10.66
N ASN A 266 -22.50 -75.51 -11.22
CA ASN A 266 -22.84 -76.91 -11.48
C ASN A 266 -23.08 -77.71 -10.20
N LYS A 267 -22.32 -77.44 -9.12
CA LYS A 267 -22.57 -78.05 -7.81
C LYS A 267 -23.88 -77.58 -7.18
N MET A 268 -24.25 -76.30 -7.31
CA MET A 268 -25.54 -75.80 -6.81
C MET A 268 -26.71 -76.36 -7.62
N ARG A 269 -26.54 -76.52 -8.94
CA ARG A 269 -27.56 -77.12 -9.81
C ARG A 269 -27.77 -78.62 -9.54
N ASN A 270 -26.73 -79.34 -9.13
CA ASN A 270 -26.82 -80.77 -8.78
C ASN A 270 -27.14 -81.03 -7.30
N ALA A 271 -27.25 -79.98 -6.48
CA ALA A 271 -27.54 -80.06 -5.04
C ALA A 271 -28.96 -79.57 -4.68
N GLN A 272 -29.83 -79.34 -5.67
CA GLN A 272 -31.26 -79.23 -5.42
C GLN A 272 -31.91 -80.61 -5.62
N PRO A 273 -32.71 -81.11 -4.65
CA PRO A 273 -33.47 -82.34 -4.81
C PRO A 273 -34.55 -82.23 -5.88
#